data_AF-A0A2E1WVF9-F1
#
_entry.id   AF-A0A2E1WVF9-F1
#
_cell.length_a   1.000
_cell.length_b   1.000
_cell.length_c   1.000
_cell.angle_alpha   90.00
_cell.angle_beta   90.00
_cell.angle_gamma   90.00
#
_symmetry.space_group_name_H-M   'P 1'
#
loop_
_entity.id
_entity.type
_entity.pdbx_description
1 polymer ?
#
loop_
_entity_poly.entity_id
_entity_poly.type
_entity_poly.pdbx_seq_one_letter_code
_entity_poly.pdbx_strand_id
1 'polypeptide(L)'
;MDEEQEPTGRRSKVIKRILLGSAATVLLVALAGGSYWALTCPCEGTPGFVLLGELHEEPVTDWGFANDVQLCQIQINIGWRPHSVNLNCMATPEGDLFLSCSFGARKYWCPRVETNHSGRLRLDGVVYRVVLNRVADPSVLEEAWTARVLKLQNPDVQSVQPAGSVPRPDAERPESWWTFQVRSAT
;
A
#
# COMPACT_ATOMS: atom_id res chain seq x y z
N MET A 1 17.10 -71.48 -4.07
CA MET A 1 15.97 -70.55 -3.90
C MET A 1 16.61 -69.25 -3.47
N ASP A 2 16.95 -68.45 -4.47
CA ASP A 2 17.67 -67.20 -4.31
C ASP A 2 16.78 -66.18 -3.59
N GLU A 3 17.30 -65.65 -2.49
CA GLU A 3 16.66 -64.62 -1.69
C GLU A 3 16.91 -63.27 -2.37
N GLU A 4 15.90 -62.78 -3.09
CA GLU A 4 15.91 -61.51 -3.79
C GLU A 4 15.89 -60.35 -2.77
N GLN A 5 17.07 -59.91 -2.34
CA GLN A 5 17.24 -58.67 -1.58
C GLN A 5 17.03 -57.46 -2.50
N GLU A 6 15.80 -56.95 -2.54
CA GLU A 6 15.48 -55.66 -3.17
C GLU A 6 16.28 -54.52 -2.49
N PRO A 7 16.94 -53.61 -3.23
CA PRO A 7 17.97 -52.72 -2.66
C PRO A 7 17.33 -51.50 -2.00
N THR A 8 16.94 -51.64 -0.73
CA THR A 8 16.48 -50.56 0.17
C THR A 8 17.36 -49.31 0.11
N GLY A 9 18.68 -49.46 -0.07
CA GLY A 9 19.62 -48.34 -0.21
C GLY A 9 19.47 -47.49 -1.50
N ARG A 10 19.04 -48.09 -2.62
CA ARG A 10 18.85 -47.37 -3.89
C ARG A 10 17.57 -46.53 -3.86
N ARG A 11 16.48 -47.09 -3.33
CA ARG A 11 15.18 -46.41 -3.14
C ARG A 11 15.31 -45.22 -2.19
N SER A 12 16.06 -45.37 -1.09
CA SER A 12 16.35 -44.30 -0.13
C SER A 12 17.14 -43.12 -0.73
N LYS A 13 18.18 -43.40 -1.55
CA LYS A 13 18.94 -42.34 -2.25
C LYS A 13 18.10 -41.58 -3.28
N VAL A 14 17.23 -42.27 -4.00
CA VAL A 14 16.32 -41.64 -4.98
C VAL A 14 15.31 -40.74 -4.27
N ILE A 15 14.69 -41.21 -3.19
CA ILE A 15 13.74 -40.41 -2.39
C ILE A 15 14.42 -39.15 -1.83
N LYS A 16 15.63 -39.25 -1.26
CA LYS A 16 16.36 -38.08 -0.76
C LYS A 16 16.65 -37.05 -1.85
N ARG A 17 17.03 -37.48 -3.06
CA ARG A 17 17.28 -36.57 -4.19
C ARG A 17 16.01 -35.87 -4.67
N ILE A 18 14.89 -36.60 -4.71
CA ILE A 18 13.58 -36.01 -5.06
C ILE A 18 13.18 -34.97 -4.03
N LEU A 19 13.27 -35.30 -2.73
CA LEU A 19 12.95 -34.37 -1.64
C LEU A 19 13.82 -33.11 -1.67
N LEU A 20 15.12 -33.27 -1.90
CA LEU A 20 16.06 -32.13 -2.00
C LEU A 20 15.75 -31.26 -3.22
N GLY A 21 15.47 -31.88 -4.37
CA GLY A 21 15.09 -31.18 -5.60
C GLY A 21 13.77 -30.44 -5.45
N SER A 22 12.77 -31.06 -4.81
CA SER A 22 11.49 -30.39 -4.52
C SER A 22 11.65 -29.23 -3.56
N ALA A 23 12.45 -29.38 -2.49
CA ALA A 23 12.71 -28.32 -1.54
C ALA A 23 13.42 -27.13 -2.18
N ALA A 24 14.45 -27.39 -3.00
CA ALA A 24 15.15 -26.36 -3.76
C ALA A 24 14.22 -25.63 -4.74
N THR A 25 13.33 -26.36 -5.41
CA THR A 25 12.36 -25.77 -6.34
C THR A 25 11.36 -24.87 -5.62
N VAL A 26 10.80 -25.34 -4.50
CA VAL A 26 9.87 -24.54 -3.67
C VAL A 26 10.54 -23.27 -3.17
N LEU A 27 11.79 -23.37 -2.72
CA LEU A 27 12.56 -22.21 -2.26
C LEU A 27 12.77 -21.19 -3.39
N LEU A 28 13.15 -21.65 -4.59
CA LEU A 28 13.33 -20.78 -5.75
C LEU A 28 12.04 -20.06 -6.14
N VAL A 29 10.91 -20.77 -6.16
CA VAL A 29 9.59 -20.19 -6.44
C VAL A 29 9.21 -19.15 -5.38
N ALA A 30 9.45 -19.44 -4.10
CA ALA A 30 9.19 -18.50 -3.01
C ALA A 30 10.05 -17.24 -3.10
N LEU A 31 11.33 -17.37 -3.44
CA LEU A 31 12.24 -16.23 -3.61
C LEU A 31 11.87 -15.38 -4.83
N ALA A 32 11.61 -16.01 -5.98
CA ALA A 32 11.23 -15.31 -7.20
C ALA A 32 9.87 -14.60 -7.04
N GLY A 33 8.86 -15.32 -6.54
CA GLY A 33 7.53 -14.77 -6.30
C GLY A 33 7.54 -13.67 -5.24
N GLY A 34 8.26 -13.88 -4.14
CA GLY A 34 8.42 -12.88 -3.07
C GLY A 34 9.13 -11.61 -3.56
N SER A 35 10.18 -11.75 -4.37
CA SER A 35 10.89 -10.61 -4.97
C SER A 35 10.00 -9.84 -5.94
N TYR A 36 9.29 -10.55 -6.83
CA TYR A 36 8.37 -9.92 -7.77
C TYR A 36 7.26 -9.14 -7.05
N TRP A 37 6.64 -9.73 -6.03
CA TRP A 37 5.62 -9.07 -5.21
C TRP A 37 6.19 -7.83 -4.50
N ALA A 38 7.36 -7.94 -3.87
CA ALA A 38 7.99 -6.84 -3.15
C ALA A 38 8.39 -5.66 -4.05
N LEU A 39 8.74 -5.93 -5.32
CA LEU A 39 9.15 -4.90 -6.28
C LEU A 39 7.97 -4.27 -7.04
N THR A 40 6.87 -5.02 -7.22
CA THR A 40 5.77 -4.61 -8.12
C THR A 40 4.56 -4.07 -7.38
N CYS A 41 4.26 -4.57 -6.18
CA CYS A 41 3.09 -4.13 -5.40
C CYS A 41 3.54 -3.19 -4.25
N PRO A 42 2.70 -2.22 -3.84
CA PRO A 42 1.25 -2.26 -3.84
C PRO A 42 0.61 -1.94 -5.20
N CYS A 43 -0.35 -2.78 -5.58
CA CYS A 43 -0.97 -2.82 -6.89
C CYS A 43 -2.47 -3.13 -6.69
N GLU A 44 -3.37 -2.35 -7.29
CA GLU A 44 -4.83 -2.48 -7.10
C GLU A 44 -5.22 -2.60 -5.61
N GLY A 45 -5.84 -3.73 -5.20
CA GLY A 45 -6.19 -4.05 -3.81
C GLY A 45 -5.15 -4.92 -3.08
N THR A 46 -4.06 -5.30 -3.73
CA THR A 46 -3.01 -6.17 -3.17
C THR A 46 -1.99 -5.33 -2.43
N PRO A 47 -1.82 -5.53 -1.11
CA PRO A 47 -0.81 -4.80 -0.35
C PRO A 47 0.59 -5.20 -0.80
N GLY A 48 1.52 -4.26 -0.68
CA GLY A 48 2.96 -4.46 -0.89
C GLY A 48 3.74 -4.49 0.42
N PHE A 49 5.05 -4.45 0.28
CA PHE A 49 6.00 -4.40 1.39
C PHE A 49 6.63 -3.01 1.51
N VAL A 50 7.90 -2.86 1.15
CA VAL A 50 8.63 -1.60 1.19
C VAL A 50 8.36 -0.81 -0.08
N LEU A 51 8.04 0.48 0.05
CA LEU A 51 8.00 1.41 -1.07
C LEU A 51 9.43 1.80 -1.46
N LEU A 52 9.79 1.41 -2.68
CA LEU A 52 11.05 1.71 -3.35
C LEU A 52 10.83 2.78 -4.41
N GLY A 53 11.84 3.60 -4.66
CA GLY A 53 11.79 4.68 -5.63
C GLY A 53 12.88 5.72 -5.37
N GLU A 54 12.89 6.77 -6.18
CA GLU A 54 13.76 7.93 -5.97
C GLU A 54 13.39 8.62 -4.66
N LEU A 55 14.35 8.85 -3.77
CA LEU A 55 14.08 9.47 -2.48
C LEU A 55 14.10 10.99 -2.62
N HIS A 56 13.00 11.65 -2.27
CA HIS A 56 12.97 13.09 -2.06
C HIS A 56 13.45 13.39 -0.64
N GLU A 57 14.53 14.17 -0.51
CA GLU A 57 15.17 14.42 0.79
C GLU A 57 14.66 15.67 1.50
N GLU A 58 14.20 16.67 0.75
CA GLU A 58 13.79 17.97 1.28
C GLU A 58 12.37 17.94 1.86
N PRO A 59 12.07 18.76 2.90
CA PRO A 59 10.72 18.87 3.41
C PRO A 59 9.75 19.50 2.41
N VAL A 60 8.60 18.86 2.21
CA VAL A 60 7.52 19.39 1.36
C VAL A 60 6.55 20.22 2.21
N THR A 61 6.35 21.49 1.83
CA THR A 61 5.41 22.41 2.48
C THR A 61 4.12 22.62 1.72
N ASP A 62 4.09 22.30 0.42
CA ASP A 62 2.91 22.37 -0.44
C ASP A 62 2.80 21.07 -1.24
N TRP A 63 1.74 20.31 -0.97
CA TRP A 63 1.47 19.03 -1.62
C TRP A 63 0.50 19.13 -2.79
N GLY A 64 0.22 20.33 -3.33
CA GLY A 64 -0.72 20.52 -4.44
C GLY A 64 -0.47 19.58 -5.64
N PHE A 65 0.81 19.30 -5.94
CA PHE A 65 1.22 18.37 -7.01
C PHE A 65 0.75 16.92 -6.79
N ALA A 66 0.37 16.52 -5.57
CA ALA A 66 -0.21 15.21 -5.32
C ALA A 66 -1.59 15.03 -5.99
N ASN A 67 -2.22 16.12 -6.45
CA ASN A 67 -3.45 16.04 -7.25
C ASN A 67 -3.21 15.63 -8.71
N ASP A 68 -1.97 15.71 -9.20
CA ASP A 68 -1.61 15.32 -10.58
C ASP A 68 -1.47 13.80 -10.76
N VAL A 69 -1.34 13.05 -9.66
CA VAL A 69 -1.31 11.59 -9.70
C VAL A 69 -2.69 10.98 -9.49
N GLN A 70 -3.01 9.94 -10.25
CA GLN A 70 -4.30 9.23 -10.16
C GLN A 70 -4.48 8.57 -8.78
N LEU A 71 -3.44 7.91 -8.28
CA LEU A 71 -3.38 7.26 -6.97
C LEU A 71 -2.01 7.50 -6.36
N CYS A 72 -1.93 7.41 -5.03
CA CYS A 72 -0.66 7.34 -4.31
C CYS A 72 -0.48 5.98 -3.70
N GLN A 73 0.73 5.72 -3.20
CA GLN A 73 0.98 4.56 -2.36
C GLN A 73 1.52 5.02 -1.01
N ILE A 74 0.98 4.45 0.06
CA ILE A 74 1.49 4.69 1.42
C ILE A 74 2.10 3.40 1.96
N GLN A 75 3.22 3.53 2.65
CA GLN A 75 3.79 2.52 3.53
C GLN A 75 3.69 3.01 4.96
N ILE A 76 3.13 2.17 5.82
CA ILE A 76 3.20 2.33 7.26
C ILE A 76 3.99 1.16 7.87
N ASN A 77 4.64 1.36 9.00
CA ASN A 77 5.33 0.30 9.70
C ASN A 77 4.41 -0.27 10.79
N ILE A 78 4.01 -1.52 10.63
CA ILE A 78 3.20 -2.23 11.62
C ILE A 78 4.13 -3.17 12.39
N GLY A 79 4.64 -2.69 13.53
CA GLY A 79 5.75 -3.34 14.23
C GLY A 79 6.99 -3.39 13.34
N TRP A 80 7.55 -4.58 13.12
CA TRP A 80 8.72 -4.78 12.27
C TRP A 80 8.38 -4.95 10.77
N ARG A 81 7.09 -5.01 10.41
CA ARG A 81 6.65 -5.30 9.04
C ARG A 81 6.18 -4.01 8.34
N PRO A 82 6.92 -3.53 7.33
CA PRO A 82 6.38 -2.62 6.33
C PRO A 82 5.10 -3.17 5.72
N HIS A 83 4.09 -2.32 5.62
CA HIS A 83 2.86 -2.62 4.91
C HIS A 83 2.53 -1.45 4.02
N SER A 84 2.51 -1.70 2.71
CA SER A 84 2.16 -0.67 1.74
C SER A 84 0.87 -0.96 1.00
N VAL A 85 0.14 0.08 0.64
CA VAL A 85 -1.16 0.01 -0.04
C VAL A 85 -1.28 1.11 -1.07
N ASN A 86 -2.08 0.85 -2.11
CA ASN A 86 -2.47 1.83 -3.12
C ASN A 86 -3.80 2.47 -2.69
N LEU A 87 -3.90 3.79 -2.77
CA LEU A 87 -5.05 4.54 -2.27
C LEU A 87 -5.19 5.92 -2.93
N ASN A 88 -6.32 6.55 -2.69
CA ASN A 88 -6.52 7.95 -3.06
C ASN A 88 -5.78 8.86 -2.07
N CYS A 89 -5.02 9.81 -2.62
CA CYS A 89 -4.56 11.03 -1.95
C CYS A 89 -5.28 12.23 -2.54
N MET A 90 -5.39 13.29 -1.76
CA MET A 90 -6.00 14.54 -2.15
C MET A 90 -5.31 15.68 -1.40
N ALA A 91 -4.87 16.69 -2.14
CA ALA A 91 -4.36 17.92 -1.56
C ALA A 91 -5.42 19.02 -1.61
N THR A 92 -5.51 19.84 -0.56
CA THR A 92 -6.35 21.04 -0.56
C THR A 92 -5.68 22.15 -1.41
N PRO A 93 -6.42 23.22 -1.76
CA PRO A 93 -5.83 24.41 -2.41
C PRO A 93 -4.70 25.07 -1.60
N GLU A 94 -4.70 24.91 -0.28
CA GLU A 94 -3.69 25.44 0.64
C GLU A 94 -2.43 24.57 0.71
N GLY A 95 -2.43 23.41 0.04
CA GLY A 95 -1.29 22.50 -0.04
C GLY A 95 -1.27 21.42 1.05
N ASP A 96 -2.32 21.28 1.86
CA ASP A 96 -2.42 20.22 2.86
C ASP A 96 -2.75 18.87 2.20
N LEU A 97 -1.99 17.83 2.56
CA LEU A 97 -2.19 16.49 2.01
C LEU A 97 -3.00 15.60 2.94
N PHE A 98 -3.99 14.93 2.35
CA PHE A 98 -4.80 13.92 3.02
C PHE A 98 -4.76 12.57 2.31
N LEU A 99 -4.87 11.52 3.12
CA LEU A 99 -5.09 10.14 2.72
C LEU A 99 -6.38 9.65 3.35
N SER A 100 -6.89 8.54 2.83
CA SER A 100 -8.19 8.05 3.28
C SER A 100 -8.43 6.56 3.16
N CYS A 101 -9.42 6.12 3.94
CA CYS A 101 -9.95 4.77 3.91
C CYS A 101 -11.47 4.78 3.83
N SER A 102 -12.01 4.21 2.76
CA SER A 102 -13.40 3.74 2.77
C SER A 102 -13.54 2.58 3.75
N PHE A 103 -14.56 2.63 4.61
CA PHE A 103 -14.80 1.65 5.68
C PHE A 103 -13.55 1.47 6.58
N GLY A 104 -13.02 2.55 7.12
CA GLY A 104 -11.71 2.59 7.79
C GLY A 104 -11.52 1.53 8.86
N ALA A 105 -12.55 1.26 9.67
CA ALA A 105 -12.52 0.23 10.71
C ALA A 105 -12.25 -1.20 10.19
N ARG A 106 -12.57 -1.48 8.92
CA ARG A 106 -12.43 -2.81 8.29
C ARG A 106 -11.12 -2.98 7.52
N LYS A 107 -10.39 -1.90 7.27
CA LYS A 107 -9.12 -1.95 6.53
C LYS A 107 -7.99 -2.32 7.48
N TYR A 108 -7.05 -3.14 7.01
CA TYR A 108 -5.97 -3.62 7.88
C TYR A 108 -5.08 -2.49 8.41
N TRP A 109 -4.70 -1.55 7.55
CA TRP A 109 -3.72 -0.50 7.88
C TRP A 109 -4.32 0.67 8.67
N CYS A 110 -5.54 1.11 8.36
CA CYS A 110 -6.10 2.36 8.91
C CYS A 110 -6.23 2.38 10.44
N PRO A 111 -6.70 1.31 11.11
CA PRO A 111 -6.74 1.24 12.57
C PRO A 111 -5.38 1.11 13.25
N ARG A 112 -4.30 0.89 12.48
CA ARG A 112 -2.93 0.72 12.99
C ARG A 112 -2.07 1.97 12.84
N VAL A 113 -2.62 3.03 12.25
CA VAL A 113 -1.98 4.34 12.24
C VAL A 113 -2.10 4.93 13.65
N GLU A 114 -0.97 5.05 14.31
CA GLU A 114 -0.85 5.67 15.64
C GLU A 114 -0.68 7.19 15.52
N THR A 115 -0.62 7.90 16.64
CA THR A 115 -0.27 9.32 16.65
C THR A 115 1.17 9.51 16.16
N ASN A 116 1.37 10.48 15.26
CA ASN A 116 2.65 10.78 14.61
C ASN A 116 3.30 9.55 13.97
N HIS A 117 2.49 8.74 13.27
CA HIS A 117 2.96 7.50 12.70
C HIS A 117 3.94 7.77 11.55
N SER A 118 5.16 7.26 11.66
CA SER A 118 6.17 7.36 10.60
C SER A 118 5.76 6.49 9.40
N GLY A 119 5.92 7.04 8.20
CA GLY A 119 5.62 6.32 6.97
C GLY A 119 6.44 6.80 5.79
N ARG A 120 6.15 6.19 4.64
CA ARG A 120 6.63 6.63 3.33
C ARG A 120 5.45 6.82 2.41
N LEU A 121 5.44 7.90 1.66
CA LEU A 121 4.48 8.16 0.60
C LEU A 121 5.21 8.03 -0.73
N ARG A 122 4.63 7.35 -1.72
CA ARG A 122 5.13 7.33 -3.09
C ARG A 122 4.11 7.98 -4.03
N LEU A 123 4.59 8.97 -4.77
CA LEU A 123 3.86 9.70 -5.81
C LEU A 123 4.70 9.60 -7.09
N ASP A 124 4.14 9.01 -8.14
CA ASP A 124 4.80 8.84 -9.45
C ASP A 124 6.26 8.35 -9.38
N GLY A 125 6.51 7.31 -8.56
CA GLY A 125 7.84 6.73 -8.41
C GLY A 125 8.78 7.45 -7.43
N VAL A 126 8.46 8.68 -7.02
CA VAL A 126 9.21 9.44 -6.00
C VAL A 126 8.69 9.12 -4.61
N VAL A 127 9.59 8.82 -3.68
CA VAL A 127 9.32 8.43 -2.29
C VAL A 127 9.64 9.58 -1.35
N TYR A 128 8.68 9.95 -0.52
CA TYR A 128 8.76 10.99 0.50
C TYR A 128 8.68 10.37 1.89
N ARG A 129 9.52 10.85 2.82
CA ARG A 129 9.39 10.51 4.24
C ARG A 129 8.27 11.36 4.83
N VAL A 130 7.31 10.71 5.49
CA VAL A 130 6.12 11.39 5.99
C VAL A 130 5.76 10.96 7.40
N VAL A 131 4.94 11.79 8.05
CA VAL A 131 4.26 11.50 9.30
C VAL A 131 2.75 11.55 9.06
N LEU A 132 2.04 10.53 9.52
CA LEU A 132 0.59 10.41 9.40
C LEU A 132 -0.09 10.62 10.76
N ASN A 133 -1.20 11.35 10.74
CA ASN A 133 -2.08 11.50 11.89
C ASN A 133 -3.54 11.31 11.48
N ARG A 134 -4.29 10.53 12.26
CA ARG A 134 -5.73 10.38 12.05
C ARG A 134 -6.44 11.69 12.38
N VAL A 135 -7.28 12.15 11.47
CA VAL A 135 -8.08 13.36 11.65
C VAL A 135 -9.41 13.00 12.30
N ALA A 136 -9.79 13.76 13.33
CA ALA A 136 -11.10 13.68 13.98
C ALA A 136 -11.83 15.02 14.02
N ASP A 137 -11.14 16.13 13.74
CA ASP A 137 -11.75 17.45 13.69
C ASP A 137 -12.75 17.54 12.53
N PRO A 138 -14.02 17.91 12.77
CA PRO A 138 -15.03 17.93 11.72
C PRO A 138 -14.71 18.88 10.56
N SER A 139 -14.13 20.06 10.83
CA SER A 139 -13.84 21.03 9.78
C SER A 139 -12.76 20.52 8.82
N VAL A 140 -11.68 19.96 9.38
CA VAL A 140 -10.59 19.36 8.59
C VAL A 140 -11.08 18.12 7.82
N LEU A 141 -12.02 17.36 8.39
CA LEU A 141 -12.63 16.23 7.69
C LEU A 141 -13.44 16.66 6.46
N GLU A 142 -14.18 17.77 6.56
CA GLU A 142 -14.94 18.32 5.42
C GLU A 142 -14.03 18.94 4.36
N GLU A 143 -12.93 19.59 4.74
CA GLU A 143 -11.91 20.07 3.80
C GLU A 143 -11.29 18.92 3.00
N ALA A 144 -10.84 17.87 3.69
CA ALA A 144 -10.28 16.68 3.05
C ALA A 144 -11.30 15.96 2.14
N TRP A 145 -12.57 15.93 2.54
CA TRP A 145 -13.65 15.38 1.71
C TRP A 145 -13.90 16.23 0.47
N THR A 146 -13.96 17.55 0.62
CA THR A 146 -14.12 18.48 -0.51
C THR A 146 -12.97 18.31 -1.50
N ALA A 147 -11.72 18.27 -1.02
CA ALA A 147 -10.55 18.01 -1.85
C ALA A 147 -10.65 16.67 -2.60
N ARG A 148 -11.15 15.62 -1.94
CA ARG A 148 -11.42 14.33 -2.58
C ARG A 148 -12.45 14.45 -3.70
N VAL A 149 -13.60 15.02 -3.41
CA VAL A 149 -14.70 15.11 -4.37
C VAL A 149 -14.24 15.87 -5.61
N LEU A 150 -13.53 16.98 -5.42
CA LEU A 150 -12.93 17.77 -6.49
C LEU A 150 -11.93 16.96 -7.32
N LYS A 151 -10.94 16.30 -6.69
CA LYS A 151 -9.96 15.48 -7.41
C LYS A 151 -10.62 14.36 -8.21
N LEU A 152 -11.65 13.73 -7.65
CA LEU A 152 -12.38 12.66 -8.32
C LEU A 152 -13.27 13.14 -9.47
N GLN A 153 -13.40 14.45 -9.72
CA GLN A 153 -14.03 14.93 -10.96
C GLN A 153 -13.08 14.91 -12.17
N ASN A 154 -11.77 14.71 -11.95
CA ASN A 154 -10.81 14.56 -13.04
C ASN A 154 -11.01 13.20 -13.75
N PRO A 155 -11.28 13.18 -15.08
CA PRO A 155 -11.49 11.95 -15.85
C PRO A 155 -10.35 10.93 -15.73
N ASP A 156 -9.10 11.38 -15.68
CA ASP A 156 -7.94 10.50 -15.57
C ASP A 156 -7.93 9.79 -14.22
N VAL A 157 -8.26 10.51 -13.14
CA VAL A 157 -8.39 9.93 -11.80
C VAL A 157 -9.58 8.97 -11.74
N GLN A 158 -10.71 9.30 -12.38
CA GLN A 158 -11.90 8.44 -12.44
C GLN A 158 -11.63 7.13 -13.15
N SER A 159 -10.79 7.14 -14.20
CA SER A 159 -10.52 5.96 -15.03
C SER A 159 -9.96 4.76 -14.26
N VAL A 160 -9.31 5.00 -13.11
CA VAL A 160 -8.73 3.95 -12.26
C VAL A 160 -9.56 3.65 -11.00
N GLN A 161 -10.70 4.31 -10.81
CA GLN A 161 -11.57 4.04 -9.67
C GLN A 161 -12.46 2.82 -9.93
N PRO A 162 -12.82 2.07 -8.87
CA PRO A 162 -13.88 1.08 -8.97
C PRO A 162 -15.20 1.68 -9.51
N ALA A 163 -15.94 0.89 -10.30
CA ALA A 163 -17.23 1.31 -10.82
C ALA A 163 -18.18 1.75 -9.70
N GLY A 164 -18.77 2.94 -9.83
CA GLY A 164 -19.71 3.50 -8.85
C GLY A 164 -19.06 4.03 -7.56
N SER A 165 -17.73 4.07 -7.43
CA SER A 165 -17.07 4.62 -6.23
C SER A 165 -16.77 6.12 -6.30
N VAL A 166 -17.03 6.76 -7.45
CA VAL A 166 -16.85 8.21 -7.64
C VAL A 166 -18.05 8.93 -7.01
N PRO A 167 -17.85 9.76 -5.97
CA PRO A 167 -18.92 10.54 -5.38
C PRO A 167 -19.38 11.64 -6.34
N ARG A 168 -20.67 11.97 -6.26
CA ARG A 168 -21.22 13.16 -6.93
C ARG A 168 -20.62 14.44 -6.31
N PRO A 169 -20.59 15.57 -7.04
CA PRO A 169 -20.07 16.84 -6.51
C PRO A 169 -20.74 17.32 -5.22
N ASP A 170 -22.00 16.98 -5.02
CA ASP A 170 -22.83 17.32 -3.85
C ASP A 170 -22.84 16.23 -2.75
N ALA A 171 -22.03 15.18 -2.90
CA ALA A 171 -22.08 14.05 -1.98
C ALA A 171 -21.55 14.43 -0.60
N GLU A 172 -22.27 14.04 0.44
CA GLU A 172 -21.82 14.13 1.83
C GLU A 172 -20.78 13.05 2.15
N ARG A 173 -19.90 13.35 3.11
CA ARG A 173 -18.88 12.41 3.57
C ARG A 173 -19.51 11.23 4.32
N PRO A 174 -19.27 9.96 3.92
CA PRO A 174 -19.78 8.81 4.65
C PRO A 174 -19.17 8.71 6.05
N GLU A 175 -19.94 8.32 7.08
CA GLU A 175 -19.41 8.15 8.45
C GLU A 175 -18.31 7.09 8.56
N SER A 176 -18.36 6.07 7.71
CA SER A 176 -17.37 4.99 7.67
C SER A 176 -16.01 5.42 7.08
N TRP A 177 -15.93 6.66 6.58
CA TRP A 177 -14.74 7.26 5.98
C TRP A 177 -13.76 7.73 7.05
N TRP A 178 -12.52 7.25 6.98
CA TRP A 178 -11.44 7.75 7.85
C TRP A 178 -10.45 8.55 7.03
N THR A 179 -9.99 9.65 7.59
CA THR A 179 -9.03 10.58 6.97
C THR A 179 -7.75 10.63 7.81
N PHE A 180 -6.62 10.77 7.13
CA PHE A 180 -5.32 10.97 7.74
C PHE A 180 -4.67 12.19 7.10
N GLN A 181 -4.18 13.12 7.92
CA GLN A 181 -3.33 14.20 7.43
C GLN A 181 -1.90 13.67 7.29
N VAL A 182 -1.25 14.05 6.20
CA VAL A 182 0.14 13.71 5.90
C VAL A 182 0.97 14.98 5.98
N ARG A 183 2.10 14.89 6.68
CA ARG A 183 3.11 15.95 6.72
C ARG A 183 4.45 15.39 6.32
N SER A 184 5.31 16.23 5.75
CA SER A 184 6.69 15.84 5.54
C SER A 184 7.35 15.52 6.88
N ALA A 185 8.12 14.44 6.94
CA ALA A 185 9.00 14.21 8.08
C ALA A 185 10.18 15.18 7.99
N THR A 186 10.51 15.81 9.11
CA THR A 186 11.71 16.64 9.29
C THR A 186 12.89 15.79 9.74
#